data_AF-A0A9N8WKN7-F1
#
_entry.id   AF-A0A9N8WKN7-F1
#
_cell.length_a   1.000
_cell.length_b   1.000
_cell.length_c   1.000
_cell.angle_alpha   90.00
_cell.angle_beta   90.00
_cell.angle_gamma   90.00
#
_symmetry.space_group_name_H-M   'P 1'
#
loop_
_entity.id
_entity.type
_entity.pdbx_description
1 polymer ?
#
loop_
_entity_poly.entity_id
_entity_poly.type
_entity_poly.pdbx_seq_one_letter_code
_entity_poly.pdbx_strand_id
1 'polypeptide(L)'
;MSVLDSAPNFIDSELANCLKEYEYGIKQSSVTISKTEPGLFELVLLENVQLGIRVTQHGFLITKATPLEDAASADVERIKVLEKPFETMESLLLTSSPKFAERFYQALYAKLAAIDESE
;
A
#
# COMPACT_ATOMS: atom_id res chain seq x y z
N MET A 1 -9.40 -27.84 -27.53
CA MET A 1 -8.13 -27.65 -26.79
C MET A 1 -8.11 -26.19 -26.38
N SER A 2 -8.46 -25.92 -25.13
CA SER A 2 -8.72 -24.57 -24.62
C SER A 2 -7.42 -23.82 -24.40
N VAL A 3 -7.27 -22.66 -25.01
CA VAL A 3 -6.29 -21.65 -24.60
C VAL A 3 -7.10 -20.38 -24.48
N LEU A 4 -7.51 -20.06 -23.24
CA LEU A 4 -8.26 -18.86 -22.93
C LEU A 4 -7.34 -17.67 -23.14
N ASP A 5 -7.68 -16.92 -24.18
CA ASP A 5 -7.06 -15.68 -24.60
C ASP A 5 -7.33 -14.60 -23.55
N SER A 6 -6.28 -14.25 -22.79
CA SER A 6 -5.87 -12.88 -22.48
C SER A 6 -6.97 -11.87 -22.11
N ALA A 7 -7.65 -12.06 -20.97
CA ALA A 7 -8.23 -10.91 -20.28
C ALA A 7 -7.05 -10.11 -19.66
N PRO A 8 -6.85 -8.81 -19.94
CA PRO A 8 -6.00 -7.99 -19.08
C PRO A 8 -6.60 -8.12 -17.69
N ASN A 9 -5.84 -8.75 -16.79
CA ASN A 9 -6.31 -9.28 -15.51
C ASN A 9 -7.19 -8.25 -14.81
N PHE A 10 -8.50 -8.50 -14.77
CA PHE A 10 -9.48 -7.67 -14.06
C PHE A 10 -8.98 -7.32 -12.65
N ILE A 11 -8.32 -8.29 -12.01
CA ILE A 11 -7.66 -8.18 -10.71
C ILE A 11 -6.61 -7.06 -10.68
N ASP A 12 -5.76 -6.94 -11.70
CA ASP A 12 -4.70 -5.92 -11.74
C ASP A 12 -5.31 -4.51 -11.90
N SER A 13 -6.41 -4.40 -12.64
CA SER A 13 -7.12 -3.14 -12.86
C SER A 13 -7.86 -2.67 -11.60
N GLU A 14 -8.53 -3.59 -10.92
CA GLU A 14 -9.17 -3.35 -9.62
C GLU A 14 -8.13 -2.97 -8.57
N LEU A 15 -7.01 -3.68 -8.52
CA LEU A 15 -5.93 -3.41 -7.58
C LEU A 15 -5.28 -2.04 -7.84
N ALA A 16 -5.07 -1.68 -9.10
CA ALA A 16 -4.61 -0.34 -9.46
C ALA A 16 -5.62 0.76 -9.06
N ASN A 17 -6.92 0.51 -9.20
CA ASN A 17 -7.95 1.47 -8.78
C ASN A 17 -8.02 1.62 -7.26
N CYS A 18 -7.97 0.52 -6.49
CA CYS A 18 -7.89 0.59 -5.03
C CYS A 18 -6.63 1.36 -4.58
N LEU A 19 -5.50 1.16 -5.25
CA LEU A 19 -4.26 1.86 -4.90
C LEU A 19 -4.29 3.37 -5.19
N LYS A 20 -5.12 3.84 -6.13
CA LYS A 20 -5.34 5.28 -6.35
C LYS A 20 -5.94 5.96 -5.13
N GLU A 21 -6.79 5.26 -4.38
CA GLU A 21 -7.38 5.83 -3.17
C GLU A 21 -6.32 6.16 -2.12
N TYR A 22 -5.19 5.45 -2.13
CA TYR A 22 -4.10 5.61 -1.17
C TYR A 22 -2.96 6.50 -1.67
N GLU A 23 -3.03 7.05 -2.89
CA GLU A 23 -1.97 7.89 -3.49
C GLU A 23 -1.62 9.13 -2.64
N TYR A 24 -2.53 9.61 -1.80
CA TYR A 24 -2.26 10.74 -0.89
C TYR A 24 -1.22 10.40 0.19
N GLY A 25 -1.05 9.11 0.50
CA GLY A 25 -0.18 8.63 1.57
C GLY A 25 0.98 7.75 1.10
N ILE A 26 1.12 7.53 -0.21
CA ILE A 26 2.26 6.86 -0.84
C ILE A 26 2.90 7.80 -1.87
N LYS A 27 4.10 7.46 -2.37
CA LYS A 27 4.75 8.26 -3.41
C LYS A 27 3.95 8.14 -4.70
N GLN A 28 3.58 9.27 -5.30
CA GLN A 28 2.77 9.31 -6.52
C GLN A 28 3.36 8.45 -7.64
N SER A 29 2.52 7.70 -8.37
CA SER A 29 2.93 6.83 -9.49
C SER A 29 4.02 5.82 -9.15
N SER A 30 4.19 5.45 -7.87
CA SER A 30 5.20 4.48 -7.44
C SER A 30 4.71 3.03 -7.44
N VAL A 31 3.42 2.83 -7.69
CA VAL A 31 2.79 1.52 -7.71
C VAL A 31 3.17 0.78 -8.98
N THR A 32 3.77 -0.40 -8.83
CA THR A 32 4.15 -1.27 -9.93
C THR A 32 3.57 -2.66 -9.69
N ILE A 33 2.63 -3.09 -10.54
CA ILE A 33 2.04 -4.43 -10.46
C ILE A 33 2.91 -5.39 -11.28
N SER A 34 3.28 -6.54 -10.69
CA SER A 34 4.06 -7.56 -11.37
C SER A 34 3.24 -8.23 -12.47
N LYS A 35 3.72 -8.19 -13.71
CA LYS A 35 3.09 -8.86 -14.85
C LYS A 35 3.38 -10.37 -14.89
N THR A 36 4.41 -10.81 -14.19
CA THR A 36 4.88 -12.20 -14.18
C THR A 36 4.30 -13.00 -13.01
N GLU A 37 4.01 -12.36 -11.88
CA GLU A 37 3.42 -13.00 -10.71
C GLU A 37 2.09 -12.32 -10.34
N PRO A 38 0.93 -12.95 -10.62
CA PRO A 38 -0.36 -12.35 -10.31
C PRO A 38 -0.52 -12.14 -8.80
N GLY A 39 -1.02 -10.97 -8.42
CA GLY A 39 -1.20 -10.58 -7.01
C GLY A 39 0.07 -10.11 -6.31
N LEU A 40 1.23 -10.05 -6.97
CA LEU A 40 2.40 -9.34 -6.45
C LEU A 40 2.43 -7.91 -7.00
N PHE A 41 2.57 -6.92 -6.13
CA PHE A 41 2.78 -5.53 -6.52
C PHE A 41 3.78 -4.87 -5.59
N GLU A 42 4.39 -3.81 -6.08
CA GLU A 42 5.34 -3.01 -5.34
C GLU A 42 4.81 -1.58 -5.22
N LEU A 43 5.10 -0.92 -4.11
CA LEU A 43 4.78 0.49 -3.91
C LEU A 43 5.90 1.17 -3.12
N VAL A 44 5.99 2.48 -3.23
CA VAL A 44 6.97 3.27 -2.48
C VAL A 44 6.26 4.17 -1.49
N LEU A 45 6.64 4.03 -0.22
CA LEU A 45 6.14 4.86 0.87
C LEU A 45 6.77 6.27 0.86
N LEU A 46 6.18 7.19 1.62
CA LEU A 46 6.68 8.58 1.76
C LEU A 46 7.99 8.67 2.55
N GLU A 47 8.38 7.60 3.20
CA GLU A 47 9.65 7.40 3.90
C GLU A 47 10.76 6.94 2.94
N ASN A 48 10.52 6.94 1.62
CA ASN A 48 11.42 6.38 0.60
C ASN A 48 11.71 4.89 0.83
N VAL A 49 10.73 4.14 1.34
CA VAL A 49 10.84 2.67 1.48
C VAL A 49 9.99 2.01 0.41
N GLN A 50 10.61 1.16 -0.40
CA GLN A 50 9.91 0.33 -1.39
C GLN A 50 9.44 -0.96 -0.72
N LEU A 51 8.14 -1.25 -0.85
CA LEU A 51 7.51 -2.46 -0.34
C LEU A 51 7.10 -3.35 -1.49
N GLY A 52 7.45 -4.63 -1.40
CA GLY A 52 6.85 -5.69 -2.21
C GLY A 52 5.75 -6.37 -1.42
N ILE A 53 4.52 -6.31 -1.92
CA ILE A 53 3.32 -6.81 -1.25
C ILE A 53 2.67 -7.87 -2.13
N ARG A 54 2.29 -8.99 -1.52
CA ARG A 54 1.57 -10.08 -2.17
C ARG A 54 0.15 -10.17 -1.62
N VAL A 55 -0.82 -10.15 -2.52
CA VAL A 55 -2.22 -10.44 -2.22
C VAL A 55 -2.39 -11.95 -2.05
N THR A 56 -2.97 -12.33 -0.92
CA THR A 56 -3.28 -13.71 -0.55
C THR A 56 -4.76 -13.81 -0.19
N GLN A 57 -5.27 -15.04 -0.01
CA GLN A 57 -6.64 -15.24 0.46
C GLN A 57 -6.89 -14.71 1.89
N HIS A 58 -5.82 -14.47 2.65
CA HIS A 58 -5.87 -13.94 4.01
C HIS A 58 -5.53 -12.44 4.08
N GLY A 59 -5.48 -11.75 2.93
CA GLY A 59 -5.16 -10.32 2.83
C GLY A 59 -3.77 -10.06 2.24
N PHE A 60 -3.12 -8.99 2.67
CA PHE A 60 -1.90 -8.42 2.11
C PHE A 60 -0.67 -8.82 2.93
N LEU A 61 0.28 -9.50 2.30
CA LEU A 61 1.52 -9.92 2.95
C LEU A 61 2.70 -9.12 2.42
N ILE A 62 3.47 -8.52 3.32
CA ILE A 62 4.72 -7.86 2.96
C ILE A 62 5.77 -8.95 2.68
N THR A 63 6.24 -9.01 1.44
CA THR A 63 7.25 -9.97 0.99
C THR A 63 8.66 -9.39 1.09
N LYS A 64 8.80 -8.09 0.84
CA LYS A 64 10.10 -7.39 0.82
C LYS A 64 9.93 -5.94 1.26
N ALA A 65 10.94 -5.42 1.93
CA ALA A 65 11.08 -4.01 2.25
C ALA A 65 12.50 -3.56 1.93
N THR A 66 12.64 -2.63 1.00
CA THR A 66 13.91 -2.13 0.48
C THR A 66 13.99 -0.62 0.73
N PRO A 67 15.00 -0.12 1.47
CA PRO A 67 15.24 1.31 1.56
C PRO A 67 15.66 1.86 0.20
N LEU A 68 15.07 2.98 -0.23
CA LEU A 68 15.61 3.81 -1.29
C LEU A 68 16.54 4.88 -0.68
N GLU A 69 17.16 5.69 -1.53
CA GLU A 69 18.02 6.79 -1.10
C GLU A 69 17.29 7.68 -0.07
N ASP A 70 17.98 8.00 1.03
CA ASP A 70 17.49 8.84 2.13
C ASP A 70 16.44 8.20 3.07
N ALA A 71 16.22 6.88 2.98
CA ALA A 71 15.34 6.16 3.92
C ALA A 71 16.04 5.89 5.27
N ALA A 72 15.32 6.11 6.38
CA ALA A 72 15.83 5.77 7.70
C ALA A 72 15.87 4.25 7.89
N SER A 73 16.99 3.73 8.39
CA SER A 73 17.15 2.28 8.65
C SER A 73 16.10 1.75 9.63
N ALA A 74 15.68 2.56 10.60
CA ALA A 74 14.66 2.23 11.57
C ALA A 74 13.28 1.95 10.93
N ASP A 75 12.92 2.66 9.85
CA ASP A 75 11.65 2.47 9.16
C ASP A 75 11.62 1.11 8.45
N VAL A 76 12.72 0.74 7.79
CA VAL A 76 12.85 -0.57 7.15
C VAL A 76 12.86 -1.71 8.16
N GLU A 77 13.58 -1.56 9.28
CA GLU A 77 13.60 -2.57 10.34
C GLU A 77 12.21 -2.80 10.92
N ARG A 78 11.44 -1.73 11.16
CA ARG A 78 10.06 -1.83 11.65
C ARG A 78 9.19 -2.65 10.73
N ILE A 79 9.34 -2.46 9.41
CA ILE A 79 8.56 -3.18 8.41
C ILE A 79 9.01 -4.63 8.27
N LYS A 80 10.30 -4.92 8.39
CA LYS A 80 10.82 -6.30 8.34
C LYS A 80 10.30 -7.19 9.47
N VAL A 81 9.93 -6.61 10.60
CA VAL A 81 9.34 -7.34 11.74
C VAL A 81 7.85 -7.68 11.52
N LEU A 82 7.23 -7.13 10.47
CA LEU A 82 5.83 -7.39 10.11
C LEU A 82 5.73 -8.71 9.31
N GLU A 83 5.77 -9.84 10.02
CA GLU A 83 5.67 -11.18 9.42
C GLU A 83 4.22 -11.65 9.18
N LYS A 84 3.23 -10.86 9.61
CA LYS A 84 1.81 -11.23 9.55
C LYS A 84 1.13 -10.61 8.32
N PRO A 85 0.20 -11.34 7.68
CA PRO A 85 -0.67 -10.76 6.68
C PRO A 85 -1.60 -9.72 7.32
N PHE A 86 -1.86 -8.65 6.58
CA PHE A 86 -2.80 -7.59 6.94
C PHE A 86 -4.12 -7.80 6.23
N GLU A 87 -5.23 -7.68 6.94
CA GLU A 87 -6.56 -7.86 6.34
C GLU A 87 -6.88 -6.78 5.29
N THR A 88 -6.45 -5.54 5.53
CA THR A 88 -6.71 -4.40 4.65
C THR A 88 -5.43 -3.64 4.29
N MET A 89 -5.45 -2.99 3.13
CA MET A 89 -4.35 -2.12 2.69
C MET A 89 -4.12 -0.96 3.67
N GLU A 90 -5.19 -0.39 4.22
CA GLU A 90 -5.10 0.65 5.26
C GLU A 90 -4.35 0.14 6.48
N SER A 91 -4.67 -1.05 6.99
CA SER A 91 -3.98 -1.61 8.15
C SER A 91 -2.50 -1.82 7.87
N LEU A 92 -2.17 -2.26 6.65
CA LEU A 92 -0.79 -2.39 6.20
C LEU A 92 -0.10 -1.03 6.20
N LEU A 93 -0.65 -0.04 5.51
CA LEU A 93 -0.05 1.30 5.34
C LEU A 93 0.05 2.06 6.65
N LEU A 94 -0.97 2.00 7.51
CA LEU A 94 -0.96 2.60 8.86
C LEU A 94 0.14 2.00 9.74
N THR A 95 0.43 0.71 9.58
CA THR A 95 1.45 0.03 10.37
C THR A 95 2.84 0.22 9.78
N SER A 96 2.97 0.22 8.45
CA SER A 96 4.25 0.28 7.74
C SER A 96 4.76 1.70 7.49
N SER A 97 3.90 2.71 7.45
CA SER A 97 4.25 4.10 7.11
C SER A 97 3.72 5.08 8.16
N PRO A 98 4.59 5.55 9.08
CA PRO A 98 4.24 6.60 10.03
C PRO A 98 3.71 7.88 9.37
N LYS A 99 4.27 8.28 8.22
CA LYS A 99 3.81 9.47 7.47
C LYS A 99 2.44 9.24 6.83
N PHE A 100 2.15 8.02 6.35
CA PHE A 100 0.81 7.67 5.91
C PHE A 100 -0.17 7.81 7.08
N ALA A 101 0.17 7.25 8.24
CA ALA A 101 -0.66 7.33 9.44
C ALA A 101 -0.94 8.77 9.86
N GLU A 102 0.09 9.62 9.90
CA GLU A 102 -0.06 11.03 10.22
C GLU A 102 -1.04 11.74 9.27
N ARG A 103 -0.88 11.54 7.95
CA ARG A 103 -1.79 12.12 6.95
C ARG A 103 -3.21 11.58 7.07
N PHE A 104 -3.36 10.30 7.34
CA PHE A 104 -4.66 9.66 7.55
C PHE A 104 -5.38 10.28 8.75
N TYR A 105 -4.69 10.40 9.89
CA TYR A 105 -5.26 11.02 11.08
C TYR A 105 -5.54 12.51 10.86
N GLN A 106 -4.67 13.26 10.17
CA GLN A 106 -4.94 14.66 9.83
C GLN A 106 -6.20 14.82 8.99
N ALA A 107 -6.39 13.98 7.96
CA ALA A 107 -7.60 14.00 7.14
C ALA A 107 -8.85 13.63 7.95
N LEU A 108 -8.73 12.66 8.87
CA LEU A 108 -9.82 12.27 9.76
C LEU A 108 -10.20 13.40 10.73
N TYR A 109 -9.22 14.04 11.36
CA TYR A 109 -9.43 15.18 12.24
C TYR A 109 -10.04 16.38 11.51
N ALA A 110 -9.58 16.68 10.30
CA ALA A 110 -10.16 17.75 9.49
C ALA A 110 -11.64 17.50 9.17
N LYS A 111 -12.02 16.25 8.89
CA LYS A 111 -13.42 15.87 8.69
C LYS A 111 -14.25 16.00 9.96
N LEU A 112 -13.70 15.59 11.11
CA LEU A 112 -14.37 15.72 12.40
C LEU A 112 -14.61 17.20 12.75
N ALA A 113 -13.59 18.04 12.58
CA ALA A 113 -13.68 19.48 12.82
C ALA A 113 -14.71 20.16 11.89
N ALA A 114 -14.81 19.74 10.63
CA ALA A 114 -15.81 20.26 9.71
C ALA A 114 -17.25 19.90 10.12
N ILE A 115 -17.46 18.79 10.85
CA ILE A 115 -18.76 18.41 11.41
C ILE A 115 -19.08 19.28 12.64
N ASP A 116 -18.09 19.51 13.51
CA ASP A 116 -18.26 20.38 14.69
C ASP A 116 -18.49 21.86 14.31
N GLU A 117 -17.94 22.34 13.18
CA GLU A 117 -18.17 23.71 12.67
C GLU A 117 -19.47 23.86 11.85
N SER A 118 -20.20 22.77 11.57
CA SER A 118 -21.48 22.82 10.84
C SER A 118 -22.73 22.71 11.73
N GLU A 119 -22.56 22.80 13.06
CA GLU A 119 -23.61 23.17 14.03
C GLU A 119 -23.65 24.69 14.29
#